data_AF-A0AAU6K5N7-F1
#
_entry.id   AF-A0AAU6K5N7-F1
#
_cell.length_a   1.000
_cell.length_b   1.000
_cell.length_c   1.000
_cell.angle_alpha   90.00
_cell.angle_beta   90.00
_cell.angle_gamma   90.00
#
_symmetry.space_group_name_H-M   'P 1'
#
loop_
_entity.id
_entity.type
_entity.pdbx_description
1 polymer ?
#
loop_
_entity_poly.entity_id
_entity_poly.type
_entity_poly.pdbx_seq_one_letter_code
_entity_poly.pdbx_strand_id
1 'polypeptide(L)'
;MAIALLGMLAQMERIYRLERAAGARAAREARGLPTGRPAKRNATTCDGAAQRIKDGAIPEQVAAELGVSRSTLYRELRKHRESTSHED
;
A
#
# COMPACT_ATOMS: atom_id res chain seq x y z
N MET A 1 34.12 -22.47 -22.74
CA MET A 1 34.41 -21.02 -22.70
C MET A 1 33.24 -20.14 -23.15
N ALA A 2 32.59 -20.40 -24.28
CA ALA A 2 31.47 -19.59 -24.78
C ALA A 2 30.29 -19.43 -23.77
N ILE A 3 29.93 -20.50 -23.05
CA ILE A 3 28.85 -20.46 -22.04
C ILE A 3 29.18 -19.50 -20.89
N ALA A 4 30.44 -19.46 -20.44
CA ALA A 4 30.87 -18.59 -19.35
C ALA A 4 30.79 -17.10 -19.76
N LEU A 5 31.18 -16.78 -21.01
CA LEU A 5 31.08 -15.43 -21.56
C LEU A 5 29.63 -14.96 -21.63
N LEU A 6 28.73 -15.81 -22.17
CA LEU A 6 27.30 -15.52 -22.23
C LEU A 6 26.69 -15.35 -20.83
N GLY A 7 27.13 -16.14 -19.86
CA GLY A 7 26.72 -16.00 -18.46
C GLY A 7 27.13 -14.65 -17.85
N MET A 8 28.36 -14.20 -18.10
CA MET A 8 28.83 -12.90 -17.63
C MET A 8 28.05 -11.75 -18.27
N LEU A 9 27.77 -11.82 -19.58
CA LEU A 9 26.96 -10.81 -20.27
C LEU A 9 25.53 -10.77 -19.73
N ALA A 10 24.89 -11.93 -19.53
CA ALA A 10 23.56 -12.01 -18.94
C ALA A 10 23.52 -11.41 -17.53
N GLN A 11 24.56 -11.63 -16.73
CA GLN A 11 24.66 -11.07 -15.39
C GLN A 11 24.86 -9.55 -15.40
N MET A 12 25.69 -9.04 -16.32
CA MET A 12 25.88 -7.61 -16.53
C MET A 12 24.55 -6.92 -16.88
N GLU A 13 23.79 -7.48 -17.83
CA GLU A 13 22.47 -6.96 -18.21
C GLU A 13 21.46 -6.99 -17.05
N ARG A 14 21.54 -8.00 -16.19
CA ARG A 14 20.69 -8.09 -14.99
C ARG A 14 21.00 -6.95 -14.02
N ILE A 15 22.28 -6.68 -13.76
CA ILE A 15 22.70 -5.60 -12.86
C ILE A 15 22.20 -4.25 -13.37
N TYR A 16 22.44 -3.92 -14.65
CA TYR A 16 21.98 -2.66 -15.23
C TYR A 16 20.46 -2.49 -15.18
N ARG A 17 19.69 -3.56 -15.42
CA ARG A 17 18.22 -3.52 -15.28
C ARG A 17 17.80 -3.23 -13.84
N LEU A 18 18.46 -3.84 -12.86
CA LEU A 18 18.16 -3.63 -11.44
C LEU A 18 18.50 -2.21 -11.00
N GLU A 19 19.64 -1.67 -11.44
CA GLU A 19 20.06 -0.31 -11.17
C GLU A 19 19.07 0.71 -11.74
N ARG A 20 18.65 0.52 -13.00
CA ARG A 20 17.61 1.36 -13.62
C ARG A 20 16.30 1.31 -12.84
N ALA A 21 15.87 0.13 -12.41
CA ALA A 21 14.65 -0.03 -11.62
C ALA A 21 14.79 0.62 -10.23
N ALA A 22 15.97 0.57 -9.62
CA ALA A 22 16.25 1.25 -8.36
C ALA A 22 16.19 2.78 -8.51
N GLY A 23 16.80 3.33 -9.57
CA GLY A 23 16.70 4.76 -9.89
C GLY A 23 15.25 5.22 -10.11
N ALA A 24 14.43 4.42 -10.80
CA ALA A 24 13.01 4.71 -10.98
C ALA A 24 12.22 4.71 -9.65
N ARG A 25 12.55 3.77 -8.73
CA ARG A 25 11.95 3.72 -7.39
C ARG A 25 12.35 4.96 -6.56
N ALA A 26 13.63 5.32 -6.55
CA ALA A 26 14.12 6.49 -5.84
C ALA A 26 13.50 7.80 -6.37
N ALA A 27 13.38 7.95 -7.69
CA ALA A 27 12.72 9.10 -8.29
C ALA A 27 11.22 9.18 -7.95
N ARG A 28 10.54 8.03 -7.84
CA ARG A 28 9.14 7.97 -7.39
C ARG A 28 9.01 8.39 -5.92
N GLU A 29 9.89 7.88 -5.07
CA GLU A 29 9.94 8.18 -3.63
C GLU A 29 10.24 9.67 -3.39
N ALA A 30 11.19 10.24 -4.11
CA ALA A 30 11.50 11.68 -4.05
C ALA A 30 10.31 12.57 -4.45
N ARG A 31 9.40 12.06 -5.27
CA ARG A 31 8.14 12.74 -5.64
C ARG A 31 6.99 12.46 -4.67
N GLY A 32 7.20 11.63 -3.64
CA GLY A 32 6.16 11.23 -2.69
C GLY A 32 5.06 10.36 -3.33
N LEU A 33 5.31 9.73 -4.48
CA LEU A 33 4.29 8.90 -5.12
C LEU A 33 4.11 7.57 -4.38
N PRO A 34 2.86 7.08 -4.21
CA PRO A 34 2.60 5.84 -3.50
C PRO A 34 3.26 4.65 -4.20
N THR A 35 3.74 3.69 -3.41
CA THR A 35 4.33 2.44 -3.88
C THR A 35 3.35 1.28 -3.68
N GLY A 36 3.50 0.22 -4.50
CA GLY A 36 2.68 -0.97 -4.39
C GLY A 36 1.25 -0.83 -4.93
N ARG A 37 0.35 -1.69 -4.44
CA ARG A 37 -1.05 -1.74 -4.88
C ARG A 37 -1.81 -0.54 -4.31
N PRO A 38 -2.51 0.26 -5.13
CA PRO A 38 -3.33 1.35 -4.62
C PRO A 38 -4.45 0.79 -3.73
N ALA A 39 -4.70 1.45 -2.60
CA ALA A 39 -5.83 1.12 -1.74
C ALA A 39 -7.13 1.39 -2.51
N LYS A 40 -7.98 0.38 -2.66
CA LYS A 40 -9.24 0.47 -3.43
C LYS A 40 -10.38 1.15 -2.67
N ARG A 41 -10.15 1.78 -1.52
CA ARG A 41 -11.22 2.28 -0.64
C ARG A 41 -11.31 3.78 -0.60
N ASN A 42 -12.55 4.26 -0.66
CA ASN A 42 -12.90 5.68 -0.65
C ASN A 42 -12.91 6.22 0.78
N ALA A 43 -12.41 7.44 0.98
CA ALA A 43 -12.36 8.10 2.29
C ALA A 43 -13.75 8.17 2.97
N THR A 44 -14.79 8.47 2.19
CA THR A 44 -16.20 8.49 2.64
C THR A 44 -16.66 7.17 3.27
N THR A 45 -16.10 6.04 2.83
CA THR A 45 -16.41 4.72 3.40
C THR A 45 -15.74 4.52 4.76
N CYS A 46 -14.59 5.13 5.01
CA CYS A 46 -13.89 5.07 6.29
C CYS A 46 -14.57 5.95 7.35
N ASP A 47 -15.01 7.16 6.98
CA ASP A 47 -15.68 8.08 7.91
C ASP A 47 -17.00 7.48 8.43
N GLY A 48 -17.80 6.93 7.51
CA GLY A 48 -19.05 6.26 7.87
C GLY A 48 -18.84 5.01 8.73
N ALA A 49 -17.77 4.25 8.47
CA ALA A 49 -17.41 3.11 9.31
C ALA A 49 -16.95 3.55 10.71
N ALA A 50 -16.13 4.60 10.80
CA ALA A 50 -15.67 5.14 12.07
C ALA A 50 -16.83 5.66 12.93
N GLN A 51 -17.79 6.35 12.31
CA GLN A 51 -18.98 6.84 13.00
C GLN A 51 -19.83 5.69 13.55
N ARG A 52 -20.13 4.66 12.75
CA ARG A 52 -20.90 3.50 13.23
C ARG A 52 -20.25 2.79 14.41
N ILE A 53 -18.92 2.68 14.41
CA ILE A 53 -18.18 2.09 15.54
C ILE A 53 -18.28 2.98 16.78
N LYS A 54 -18.22 4.32 16.64
CA LYS A 54 -18.46 5.26 17.75
C LYS A 54 -19.89 5.15 18.31
N ASP A 55 -20.86 4.93 17.43
CA ASP A 55 -22.28 4.75 17.80
C ASP A 55 -22.56 3.36 18.44
N GLY A 56 -21.55 2.52 18.60
CA GLY A 56 -21.65 1.22 19.28
C GLY A 56 -22.00 0.04 18.37
N ALA A 57 -21.91 0.19 17.04
CA ALA A 57 -22.16 -0.91 16.12
C ALA A 57 -21.14 -2.05 16.27
N ILE A 58 -21.61 -3.28 16.02
CA ILE A 58 -20.78 -4.48 16.09
C ILE A 58 -19.78 -4.49 14.91
N PRO A 59 -18.45 -4.50 15.16
CA PRO A 59 -17.44 -4.40 14.10
C PRO A 59 -17.53 -5.50 13.02
N GLU A 60 -17.98 -6.69 13.40
CA GLU A 60 -18.20 -7.83 12.51
C GLU A 60 -19.25 -7.52 11.45
N GLN A 61 -20.36 -6.90 11.87
CA GLN A 61 -21.47 -6.55 10.97
C GLN A 61 -21.03 -5.44 10.01
N VAL A 62 -20.36 -4.42 10.53
CA VAL A 62 -19.81 -3.33 9.72
C VAL A 62 -18.79 -3.85 8.69
N ALA A 63 -17.92 -4.80 9.08
CA ALA A 63 -16.97 -5.40 8.15
C ALA A 63 -17.66 -6.23 7.05
N ALA A 64 -18.70 -6.98 7.42
CA ALA A 64 -19.48 -7.79 6.50
C ALA A 64 -20.28 -6.94 5.49
N GLU A 65 -20.95 -5.89 5.95
CA GLU A 65 -21.65 -4.90 5.10
C GLU A 65 -20.70 -4.27 4.09
N LEU A 66 -19.48 -3.98 4.53
CA LEU A 66 -18.45 -3.39 3.70
C LEU A 66 -17.74 -4.43 2.81
N GLY A 67 -17.97 -5.73 2.98
CA GLY A 67 -17.30 -6.78 2.22
C GLY A 67 -15.78 -6.86 2.46
N VAL A 68 -15.32 -6.57 3.69
CA VAL A 68 -13.90 -6.68 4.06
C VAL A 68 -13.68 -7.55 5.29
N SER A 69 -12.45 -8.02 5.46
CA SER A 69 -12.05 -8.66 6.71
C SER A 69 -12.06 -7.66 7.87
N ARG A 70 -12.31 -8.15 9.10
CA ARG A 70 -12.14 -7.38 10.34
C ARG A 70 -10.76 -6.74 10.44
N SER A 71 -9.71 -7.48 10.07
CA SER A 71 -8.33 -6.99 10.06
C SER A 71 -8.13 -5.80 9.12
N THR A 72 -8.86 -5.76 8.01
CA THR A 72 -8.85 -4.62 7.09
C THR A 72 -9.62 -3.45 7.69
N LEU A 73 -10.80 -3.67 8.27
CA LEU A 73 -11.56 -2.62 8.97
C LEU A 73 -10.70 -1.93 10.04
N TYR A 74 -10.09 -2.69 10.95
CA TYR A 74 -9.26 -2.12 12.02
C TYR A 74 -8.03 -1.38 11.50
N ARG A 75 -7.35 -1.92 10.47
CA ARG A 75 -6.18 -1.26 9.88
C ARG A 75 -6.55 0.11 9.29
N GLU A 76 -7.70 0.19 8.62
CA GLU A 76 -8.15 1.45 8.04
C GLU A 76 -8.64 2.44 9.12
N LEU A 77 -9.33 1.97 10.17
CA LEU A 77 -9.69 2.84 11.31
C LEU A 77 -8.46 3.41 12.02
N ARG A 78 -7.40 2.60 12.18
CA ARG A 78 -6.12 3.06 12.74
C ARG A 78 -5.50 4.15 11.87
N LYS A 79 -5.40 3.92 10.55
CA LYS A 79 -4.86 4.92 9.61
C LYS A 79 -5.68 6.20 9.58
N HIS A 80 -7.01 6.08 9.62
CA HIS A 80 -7.92 7.22 9.63
C HIS A 80 -7.73 8.09 10.89
N ARG A 81 -7.54 7.46 12.07
CA ARG A 81 -7.18 8.19 13.29
C ARG A 81 -5.82 8.90 13.16
N GLU A 82 -4.83 8.22 12.60
CA GLU A 82 -3.47 8.79 12.40
C GLU A 82 -3.48 9.99 11.44
N SER A 83 -4.31 9.96 10.38
CA SER A 83 -4.48 11.09 9.47
C SER A 83 -5.18 12.27 10.15
N THR A 84 -6.26 12.02 10.91
CA THR A 84 -6.98 13.11 11.61
C THR A 84 -6.12 13.81 12.66
N SER A 85 -5.18 13.10 13.28
CA SER A 85 -4.26 13.69 14.28
C SER A 85 -3.07 14.44 13.67
N HIS A 86 -2.85 14.36 12.36
CA HIS A 86 -1.83 15.16 11.65
C HIS A 86 -2.39 16.46 11.06
N GLU A 87 -3.71 16.62 11.03
CA GLU A 87 -4.39 17.82 10.51
C GLU A 87 -4.72 18.86 11.60
N ASP A 88 -4.59 18.49 12.88
CA ASP A 88 -4.65 19.38 14.06
C ASP A 88 -3.26 19.86 14.50
#